data_AF-A0A9N9H364-F1
#
_entry.id   AF-A0A9N9H364-F1
#
_cell.length_a   1.000
_cell.length_b   1.000
_cell.length_c   1.000
_cell.angle_alpha   90.00
_cell.angle_beta   90.00
_cell.angle_gamma   90.00
#
_symmetry.space_group_name_H-M   'P 1'
#
loop_
_entity.id
_entity.type
_entity.pdbx_description
1 polymer ?
#
loop_
_entity_poly.entity_id
_entity_poly.type
_entity_poly.pdbx_seq_one_letter_code
_entity_poly.pdbx_strand_id
1 'polypeptide(L)' 'MLIPKKNRKSIYESLFKEGVLVAKKDFNAPKHTDIDVPNLHVIKACQSLNSKGYVKTQFSWQYYYYSLTDK' A
#
# COMPACT_ATOMS: atom_id res chain seq x y z
N MET A 1 1.29 0.35 12.81
CA MET A 1 1.77 1.74 12.71
C MET A 1 0.60 2.68 12.89
N LEU A 2 0.74 3.73 13.68
CA LEU A 2 -0.26 4.79 13.78
C LEU A 2 -0.23 5.59 12.47
N ILE A 3 -1.29 5.45 11.66
CA ILE A 3 -1.44 6.15 10.39
C ILE A 3 -2.71 7.02 10.49
N PRO A 4 -2.65 8.31 10.10
CA PRO A 4 -3.83 9.17 10.05
C PRO A 4 -4.98 8.52 9.27
N LYS A 5 -6.23 8.71 9.76
CA LYS A 5 -7.42 8.12 9.12
C LYS A 5 -7.56 8.56 7.65
N LYS A 6 -7.24 9.83 7.36
CA LYS A 6 -7.27 10.39 6.00
C LYS A 6 -6.38 9.59 5.04
N ASN A 7 -5.12 9.39 5.39
CA ASN A 7 -4.16 8.68 4.54
C ASN A 7 -4.53 7.21 4.35
N ARG A 8 -5.05 6.53 5.38
CA ARG A 8 -5.55 5.16 5.24
C ARG A 8 -6.71 5.08 4.26
N LYS A 9 -7.67 6.00 4.38
CA LYS A 9 -8.83 6.05 3.48
C LYS A 9 -8.38 6.24 2.04
N SER A 10 -7.47 7.18 1.78
CA SER A 10 -6.92 7.41 0.43
C SER A 10 -6.19 6.17 -0.14
N ILE A 11 -5.40 5.46 0.68
CA ILE A 11 -4.75 4.21 0.24
C ILE A 11 -5.81 3.17 -0.13
N TYR A 12 -6.82 2.95 0.71
CA TYR A 12 -7.86 1.96 0.44
C TYR A 12 -8.70 2.32 -0.79
N GLU A 13 -9.05 3.60 -0.96
CA GLU A 13 -9.78 4.08 -2.15
C GLU A 13 -8.99 3.83 -3.43
N SER A 14 -7.69 4.15 -3.45
CA SER A 14 -6.83 3.88 -4.62
C SER A 14 -6.74 2.38 -4.93
N LEU A 15 -6.48 1.55 -3.90
CA LEU A 15 -6.34 0.11 -4.03
C LEU A 15 -7.63 -0.54 -4.55
N PHE A 16 -8.79 -0.06 -4.11
CA PHE A 16 -10.09 -0.59 -4.55
C PHE A 16 -10.49 -0.09 -5.94
N LYS A 17 -10.09 1.14 -6.31
CA LYS A 17 -10.34 1.70 -7.64
C LYS A 17 -9.51 1.01 -8.72
N GLU A 18 -8.25 0.70 -8.44
CA GLU A 18 -7.32 0.12 -9.43
C GLU A 18 -7.21 -1.40 -9.33
N GLY A 19 -7.50 -1.99 -8.15
CA GLY A 19 -7.36 -3.42 -7.90
C GLY A 19 -5.93 -3.89 -7.62
N VAL A 20 -4.94 -3.04 -7.94
CA VAL A 20 -3.51 -3.29 -7.77
C VAL A 20 -2.82 -2.05 -7.23
N LEU A 21 -1.67 -2.23 -6.58
CA LEU A 21 -0.83 -1.13 -6.13
C LEU A 21 0.63 -1.55 -6.15
N VAL A 22 1.53 -0.65 -6.54
CA VAL A 22 2.97 -0.92 -6.57
C VAL A 22 3.65 0.09 -5.68
N ALA A 23 4.52 -0.34 -4.76
CA ALA A 23 5.31 0.55 -3.92
C ALA A 23 6.78 0.19 -3.96
N LYS A 24 7.65 1.15 -4.29
CA LYS A 24 9.10 0.97 -4.17
C LYS A 24 9.47 0.76 -2.69
N LYS A 25 10.42 -0.12 -2.39
CA LYS A 25 10.98 -0.32 -1.05
C LYS A 25 11.92 0.83 -0.69
N ASP A 26 11.32 1.99 -0.46
CA ASP A 26 11.97 3.19 0.04
C ASP A 26 11.09 3.79 1.16
N PHE A 27 11.54 3.63 2.40
CA PHE A 27 10.76 4.07 3.56
C PHE A 27 10.85 5.58 3.81
N ASN A 28 11.85 6.25 3.25
CA ASN A 28 12.11 7.67 3.50
C ASN A 28 11.54 8.56 2.40
N ALA A 29 11.04 7.97 1.31
CA ALA A 29 10.36 8.70 0.26
C ALA A 29 9.18 9.51 0.84
N PRO A 30 9.18 10.85 0.67
CA PRO A 30 8.18 11.73 1.29
C PRO A 30 6.78 11.52 0.70
N LYS A 31 6.71 11.05 -0.56
CA LYS A 31 5.47 10.79 -1.27
C LYS A 31 5.57 9.51 -2.09
N HIS A 32 4.42 8.84 -2.24
CA HIS A 32 4.23 7.78 -3.20
C HIS A 32 4.00 8.35 -4.62
N THR A 33 4.23 7.56 -5.67
CA THR A 33 4.13 8.03 -7.08
C THR A 33 2.72 8.45 -7.45
N ASP A 34 1.74 7.64 -7.07
CA ASP A 34 0.36 7.78 -7.53
C ASP A 34 -0.58 8.36 -6.45
N ILE A 35 -0.11 8.40 -5.20
CA ILE A 35 -0.91 8.78 -4.03
C ILE A 35 -0.15 9.85 -3.24
N ASP A 36 -0.83 10.93 -2.85
CA ASP A 36 -0.27 12.00 -2.01
C ASP A 36 -0.16 11.57 -0.53
N VAL A 37 0.50 10.45 -0.29
CA VAL A 37 0.71 9.83 1.02
C VAL A 37 2.17 9.37 1.12
N PRO A 38 2.81 9.48 2.30
CA PRO A 38 4.17 8.97 2.49
C PRO A 38 4.27 7.48 2.17
N ASN A 39 5.33 7.08 1.48
CA ASN A 39 5.48 5.71 1.00
C ASN A 39 5.54 4.69 2.16
N LEU A 40 6.10 5.09 3.30
CA LEU A 40 6.06 4.30 4.54
C LEU A 40 4.63 3.93 4.96
N HIS A 41 3.69 4.86 4.86
CA HIS A 41 2.29 4.62 5.24
C HIS A 41 1.65 3.60 4.30
N VAL A 42 1.93 3.69 3.00
CA VAL A 42 1.45 2.75 1.99
C VAL A 42 1.95 1.34 2.30
N ILE A 43 3.26 1.16 2.43
CA ILE A 43 3.89 -0.14 2.69
C ILE A 43 3.35 -0.76 4.00
N LYS A 44 3.26 0.03 5.07
CA LYS A 44 2.78 -0.48 6.37
C LYS A 44 1.27 -0.73 6.40
N ALA A 45 0.47 0.03 5.67
CA ALA A 45 -0.95 -0.25 5.51
C ALA A 45 -1.17 -1.56 4.75
N CYS A 46 -0.50 -1.73 3.59
CA CYS A 46 -0.60 -2.94 2.80
C CYS A 46 -0.02 -4.16 3.51
N GLN A 47 1.04 -4.01 4.33
CA GLN A 47 1.52 -5.08 5.22
C GLN A 47 0.43 -5.56 6.19
N SER A 48 -0.34 -4.64 6.77
CA SER A 48 -1.46 -4.98 7.66
C SER A 48 -2.65 -5.60 6.92
N LEU A 49 -2.86 -5.28 5.64
CA LEU A 49 -3.91 -5.90 4.83
C LEU A 49 -3.50 -7.32 4.41
N ASN A 50 -2.24 -7.51 4.05
CA ASN A 50 -1.68 -8.81 3.72
C ASN A 50 -1.75 -9.79 4.90
N SER A 51 -1.44 -9.34 6.12
CA SER A 51 -1.58 -10.18 7.32
C SER A 51 -3.02 -10.60 7.62
N LYS A 52 -4.02 -9.88 7.08
CA LYS A 52 -5.45 -10.21 7.21
C LYS A 52 -5.98 -11.02 6.02
N GLY A 53 -5.18 -11.18 4.96
CA GLY A 53 -5.54 -11.95 3.76
C GLY A 53 -6.38 -11.19 2.72
N TYR A 54 -6.49 -9.86 2.82
CA TYR A 54 -7.23 -9.01 1.87
C TYR A 54 -6.42 -8.61 0.63
N VAL A 55 -5.10 -8.73 0.73
CA VAL A 55 -4.16 -8.34 -0.32
C VAL A 55 -3.08 -9.40 -0.41
N LYS A 56 -2.72 -9.80 -1.62
CA LYS A 56 -1.54 -10.62 -1.88
C LYS A 56 -0.36 -9.71 -2.18
N THR A 57 0.78 -9.98 -1.56
CA THR A 57 2.02 -9.23 -1.78
C THR A 57 3.04 -10.08 -2.52
N GLN A 58 3.66 -9.53 -3.55
CA GLN A 58 4.86 -10.07 -4.19
C GLN A 58 5.99 -9.05 -4.13
N PHE A 59 7.20 -9.50 -3.77
CA PHE A 59 8.37 -8.64 -3.71
C PHE A 59 9.34 -9.00 -4.83
N SER A 60 9.72 -8.02 -5.64
CA SER A 60 10.68 -8.21 -6.73
C SER A 60 11.42 -6.91 -7.01
N TRP A 61 12.76 -6.97 -7.15
CA TRP A 61 13.59 -5.84 -7.58
C TRP A 61 13.42 -4.56 -6.73
N GLN A 62 13.29 -4.71 -5.41
CA GLN A 62 13.00 -3.60 -4.48
C GLN A 62 11.63 -2.92 -4.72
N TYR A 63 10.67 -3.63 -5.29
CA TYR A 63 9.28 -3.22 -5.38
C TYR A 63 8.36 -4.22 -4.70
N TYR A 64 7.36 -3.69 -4.00
CA TYR A 64 6.22 -4.43 -3.47
C TYR A 64 5.06 -4.29 -4.45
N TYR A 65 4.61 -5.41 -4.97
CA TYR A 65 3.43 -5.53 -5.81
C TYR A 65 2.29 -6.05 -4.95
N TYR A 66 1.19 -5.31 -4.90
CA TYR A 66 0.00 -5.63 -4.16
C TYR A 66 -1.15 -5.89 -5.13
N SER A 67 -1.85 -7.00 -4.95
CA SER A 67 -3.08 -7.31 -5.68
C SER A 67 -4.19 -7.64 -4.69
N LEU A 68 -5.38 -7.08 -4.91
CA LEU A 68 -6.55 -7.43 -4.11
C LEU A 68 -6.90 -8.92 -4.26
N THR A 69 -7.48 -9.47 -3.21
CA THR A 69 -8.11 -10.79 -3.20
C THR A 69 -9.63 -10.63 -3.04
N ASP A 70 -10.40 -11.66 -3.39
CA ASP A 70 -11.88 -11.63 -3.32
C ASP A 70 -12.46 -11.70 -1.90
N LYS A 71 -11.59 -11.63 -0.88
CA LYS A 71 -11.95 -11.83 0.54
C LYS A 71 -12.21 -10.51 1.23
#